data_AF-A0A969RPL5-F1
#
_entry.id   AF-A0A969RPL5-F1
#
_cell.length_a   1.000
_cell.length_b   1.000
_cell.length_c   1.000
_cell.angle_alpha   90.00
_cell.angle_beta   90.00
_cell.angle_gamma   90.00
#
_symmetry.space_group_name_H-M   'P 1'
#
loop_
_entity.id
_entity.type
_entity.pdbx_description
1 polymer ?
#
loop_
_entity_poly.entity_id
_entity_poly.type
_entity_poly.pdbx_seq_one_letter_code
_entity_poly.pdbx_strand_id
1 'polypeptide(L)'
;MSLNHRKLPYSNWVPSEDLQRQDIDLKRELERLSLIPAQAWKDEHPDACLESDIDFCNCVNYVTVEMAIAGAAVGGAIGLEILTGGGSEAARSTCRLVLSSSQNSSY
;
A
#
# COMPACT_ATOMS: atom_id res chain seq x y z
N MET A 1 -54.29 -24.52 14.14
CA MET A 1 -53.24 -24.61 13.10
C MET A 1 -52.44 -23.32 13.15
N SER A 2 -51.20 -23.37 13.65
CA SER A 2 -50.32 -22.20 13.78
C SER A 2 -49.37 -22.17 12.58
N LEU A 3 -49.39 -21.10 11.79
CA LEU A 3 -48.48 -20.90 10.68
C LEU A 3 -47.14 -20.39 11.23
N ASN A 4 -46.13 -21.26 11.22
CA ASN A 4 -44.76 -20.89 11.53
C ASN A 4 -44.23 -19.90 10.49
N HIS A 5 -44.01 -18.65 10.90
CA HIS A 5 -43.26 -17.67 10.14
C HIS A 5 -41.81 -18.14 9.98
N ARG A 6 -41.43 -18.56 8.77
CA ARG A 6 -40.02 -18.79 8.40
C ARG A 6 -39.28 -17.45 8.46
N LYS A 7 -38.41 -17.26 9.47
CA LYS A 7 -37.35 -16.24 9.41
C LYS A 7 -36.39 -16.63 8.30
N LEU A 8 -36.24 -15.76 7.30
CA LEU A 8 -35.16 -15.84 6.32
C LEU A 8 -33.81 -15.57 7.03
N PRO A 9 -32.71 -16.20 6.57
CA PRO A 9 -31.41 -16.02 7.18
C PRO A 9 -30.94 -14.57 6.98
N TYR A 10 -30.31 -14.02 8.02
CA TYR A 10 -29.71 -12.69 8.02
C TYR A 10 -28.85 -12.47 6.76
N SER A 11 -29.22 -11.46 5.96
CA SER A 11 -28.39 -10.95 4.88
C SER A 11 -27.17 -10.26 5.50
N ASN A 12 -25.99 -10.81 5.32
CA ASN A 12 -24.71 -10.20 5.71
C ASN A 12 -24.35 -9.05 4.73
N TRP A 13 -25.26 -8.12 4.51
CA TRP A 13 -25.02 -6.98 3.62
C TRP A 13 -24.12 -6.00 4.37
N VAL A 14 -22.82 -6.06 4.10
CA VAL A 14 -21.88 -5.02 4.56
C VAL A 14 -22.16 -3.77 3.72
N PRO A 15 -22.49 -2.62 4.32
CA PRO A 15 -22.70 -1.38 3.58
C PRO A 15 -21.49 -1.04 2.71
N SER A 16 -21.73 -0.61 1.47
CA SER A 16 -20.68 -0.24 0.52
C SER A 16 -19.72 0.85 1.04
N GLU A 17 -20.20 1.71 1.95
CA GLU A 17 -19.41 2.77 2.57
C GLU A 17 -18.37 2.22 3.56
N ASP A 18 -18.68 1.13 4.25
CA ASP A 18 -17.78 0.49 5.22
C ASP A 18 -16.64 -0.23 4.50
N LEU A 19 -16.92 -0.85 3.34
CA LEU A 19 -15.90 -1.46 2.48
C LEU A 19 -14.95 -0.40 1.89
N GLN A 20 -15.49 0.75 1.44
CA GLN A 20 -14.67 1.84 0.93
C GLN A 20 -13.77 2.46 2.01
N ARG A 21 -14.27 2.60 3.26
CA ARG A 21 -13.45 3.08 4.37
C ARG A 21 -12.30 2.13 4.70
N GLN A 22 -12.57 0.82 4.76
CA GLN A 22 -11.54 -0.18 5.02
C GLN A 22 -10.46 -0.19 3.93
N ASP A 23 -10.84 -0.02 2.67
CA ASP A 23 -9.91 0.06 1.55
C ASP A 23 -9.01 1.30 1.62
N ILE A 24 -9.59 2.47 1.94
CA ILE A 24 -8.84 3.72 2.15
C ILE A 24 -7.86 3.59 3.33
N ASP A 25 -8.29 2.97 4.43
CA ASP A 25 -7.46 2.78 5.62
C ASP A 25 -6.30 1.82 5.34
N LEU A 26 -6.54 0.74 4.60
CA LEU A 26 -5.50 -0.21 4.20
C LEU A 26 -4.49 0.43 3.26
N LYS A 27 -4.95 1.16 2.23
CA LYS A 27 -4.06 1.89 1.31
C LYS A 27 -3.14 2.84 2.05
N ARG A 28 -3.68 3.65 2.97
CA ARG A 28 -2.90 4.59 3.77
C ARG A 28 -1.87 3.86 4.64
N GLU A 29 -2.24 2.73 5.22
CA GLU A 29 -1.31 1.95 6.04
C GLU A 29 -0.18 1.32 5.20
N LEU A 30 -0.50 0.82 4.00
CA LEU A 30 0.52 0.32 3.08
C LEU A 30 1.48 1.42 2.63
N GLU A 31 0.97 2.63 2.34
CA GLU A 31 1.80 3.79 2.08
C GLU A 31 2.72 4.10 3.28
N ARG A 32 2.16 4.15 4.49
CA ARG A 32 2.93 4.39 5.72
C ARG A 32 4.05 3.37 5.92
N LEU A 33 3.77 2.09 5.68
CA LEU A 33 4.77 1.01 5.80
C LEU A 33 5.84 1.11 4.72
N SER A 34 5.46 1.44 3.49
CA SER A 34 6.39 1.57 2.36
C SER A 34 7.33 2.78 2.45
N LEU A 35 7.03 3.75 3.32
CA LEU A 35 7.87 4.93 3.52
C LEU A 35 9.26 4.59 4.08
N ILE A 36 9.35 3.61 4.99
CA ILE A 36 10.61 3.20 5.62
C ILE A 36 11.61 2.67 4.57
N PRO A 37 11.27 1.65 3.75
CA PRO A 37 12.18 1.19 2.71
C PRO A 37 12.43 2.25 1.63
N ALA A 38 11.45 3.10 1.30
CA ALA A 38 11.66 4.18 0.33
C ALA A 38 12.72 5.20 0.82
N GLN A 39 12.65 5.58 2.10
CA GLN A 39 13.63 6.48 2.71
C GLN A 39 15.01 5.81 2.81
N ALA A 40 15.06 4.54 3.23
CA ALA A 40 16.32 3.78 3.30
C ALA A 40 17.01 3.71 1.93
N TRP A 41 16.24 3.42 0.87
CA TRP A 41 16.77 3.42 -0.49
C TRP A 41 17.30 4.80 -0.89
N LYS A 42 16.57 5.87 -0.55
CA LYS A 42 16.99 7.25 -0.86
C LYS A 42 18.26 7.65 -0.12
N ASP A 43 18.41 7.24 1.14
CA ASP A 43 19.60 7.53 1.94
C ASP A 43 20.85 6.85 1.34
N GLU A 44 20.70 5.68 0.73
CA GLU A 44 21.76 4.99 -0.02
C GLU A 44 22.02 5.60 -1.42
N HIS A 45 21.04 6.33 -1.97
CA HIS A 45 21.09 6.95 -3.29
C HIS A 45 20.78 8.47 -3.18
N PRO A 46 21.66 9.25 -2.54
CA PRO A 46 21.38 10.65 -2.20
C PRO A 46 21.17 11.54 -3.44
N ASP A 47 21.72 11.16 -4.58
CA ASP A 47 21.60 11.92 -5.83
C ASP A 47 20.38 11.52 -6.69
N ALA A 48 19.67 10.45 -6.32
CA ALA A 48 18.50 9.97 -7.07
C ALA A 48 17.38 11.02 -7.14
N CYS A 49 16.76 11.22 -8.28
CA CYS A 49 15.71 12.24 -8.46
C CYS A 49 14.44 11.68 -9.10
N LEU A 50 13.33 12.41 -8.95
CA LEU A 50 12.03 11.96 -9.46
C LEU A 50 11.94 12.01 -11.00
N GLU A 51 12.67 12.92 -11.64
CA GLU A 51 12.68 13.08 -13.11
C GLU A 51 13.44 11.96 -13.82
N SER A 52 14.29 11.25 -13.08
CA SER A 52 14.99 10.09 -13.59
C SER A 52 14.07 8.88 -13.53
N ASP A 53 13.57 8.45 -14.69
CA ASP A 53 12.76 7.24 -14.81
C ASP A 53 13.48 6.02 -14.21
N ILE A 54 14.82 5.97 -14.34
CA ILE A 54 15.65 4.89 -13.78
C ILE A 54 15.62 4.92 -12.25
N ASP A 55 15.82 6.09 -11.64
CA ASP A 55 15.82 6.22 -10.18
C ASP A 55 14.44 5.93 -9.60
N PHE A 56 13.39 6.46 -10.23
CA PHE A 56 12.03 6.19 -9.83
C PHE A 56 11.70 4.69 -9.93
N CYS A 57 12.03 4.05 -11.05
CA CYS A 57 11.81 2.60 -11.21
C CYS A 57 12.62 1.77 -10.22
N ASN A 58 13.88 2.13 -9.95
CA ASN A 58 14.73 1.41 -9.01
C ASN A 58 14.20 1.51 -7.57
N CYS A 59 13.78 2.70 -7.14
CA CYS A 59 13.11 2.88 -5.85
C CYS A 59 11.85 2.01 -5.76
N VAL A 60 10.97 2.10 -6.77
CA VAL A 60 9.71 1.34 -6.77
C VAL A 60 9.95 -0.15 -6.70
N ASN A 61 10.93 -0.67 -7.45
CA ASN A 61 11.28 -2.08 -7.43
C ASN A 61 11.81 -2.51 -6.06
N TYR A 62 12.73 -1.75 -5.48
CA TYR A 62 13.26 -2.02 -4.14
C TYR A 62 12.14 -2.08 -3.10
N VAL A 63 11.31 -1.05 -3.04
CA VAL A 63 10.21 -0.97 -2.07
C VAL A 63 9.17 -2.06 -2.29
N THR A 64 8.87 -2.40 -3.55
CA THR A 64 7.94 -3.50 -3.87
C THR A 64 8.47 -4.84 -3.36
N VAL A 65 9.77 -5.10 -3.48
CA VAL A 65 10.39 -6.33 -2.96
C VAL A 65 10.31 -6.38 -1.44
N GLU A 66 10.66 -5.30 -0.75
CA GLU A 66 10.56 -5.22 0.72
C GLU A 66 9.12 -5.44 1.20
N MET A 67 8.15 -4.82 0.53
CA MET A 67 6.73 -5.02 0.81
C MET A 67 6.33 -6.48 0.56
N ALA A 68 6.78 -7.12 -0.52
CA ALA A 68 6.49 -8.52 -0.80
C ALA A 68 7.07 -9.47 0.27
N ILE A 69 8.29 -9.20 0.76
CA ILE A 69 8.91 -9.94 1.87
C ILE A 69 8.06 -9.80 3.14
N ALA A 70 7.64 -8.58 3.48
CA ALA A 70 6.77 -8.32 4.62
C ALA A 70 5.40 -9.00 4.45
N GLY A 71 4.80 -8.95 3.27
CA GLY A 71 3.51 -9.57 2.96
C GLY A 71 3.56 -11.10 3.09
N ALA A 72 4.64 -11.73 2.63
CA ALA A 72 4.86 -13.16 2.82
C ALA A 72 5.01 -13.55 4.30
N ALA A 73 5.64 -12.70 5.11
CA ALA A 73 5.81 -12.93 6.55
C ALA A 73 4.50 -12.75 7.35
N VAL A 74 3.68 -11.76 6.99
CA VAL A 74 2.38 -11.50 7.64
C VAL A 74 1.37 -12.59 7.27
N GLY A 75 1.31 -12.99 6.00
CA GLY A 75 0.32 -13.93 5.49
C GLY A 75 -1.13 -13.40 5.57
N GLY A 76 -2.11 -14.30 5.42
CA GLY A 76 -3.53 -13.94 5.50
C GLY A 76 -3.99 -12.95 4.41
N ALA A 77 -5.10 -12.24 4.67
CA ALA A 77 -5.70 -11.32 3.71
C ALA A 77 -4.83 -10.09 3.44
N ILE A 78 -4.15 -9.55 4.46
CA ILE A 78 -3.26 -8.39 4.33
C ILE A 78 -2.02 -8.76 3.51
N GLY A 79 -1.40 -9.90 3.81
CA GLY A 79 -0.26 -10.39 3.03
C GLY A 79 -0.63 -10.65 1.57
N LEU A 80 -1.84 -11.17 1.31
CA LEU A 80 -2.33 -11.36 -0.05
C LEU A 80 -2.48 -10.03 -0.78
N GLU A 81 -3.10 -9.02 -0.17
CA GLU A 81 -3.28 -7.69 -0.78
C GLU A 81 -1.95 -7.05 -1.18
N ILE A 82 -0.95 -7.16 -0.31
CA ILE A 82 0.41 -6.66 -0.59
C ILE A 82 0.99 -7.34 -1.84
N LEU A 83 0.82 -8.67 -1.95
CA LEU A 83 1.35 -9.47 -3.05
C LEU A 83 0.55 -9.33 -4.36
N THR A 84 -0.74 -8.99 -4.31
CA THR A 84 -1.60 -8.88 -5.50
C THR A 84 -1.64 -7.47 -6.11
N GLY A 85 -0.97 -6.48 -5.51
CA GLY A 85 -0.77 -5.17 -6.14
C GLY A 85 -0.70 -4.00 -5.16
N GLY A 86 -1.28 -4.11 -3.97
CA GLY A 86 -1.33 -3.02 -2.99
C GLY A 86 0.07 -2.54 -2.58
N GLY A 87 1.04 -3.46 -2.45
CA GLY A 87 2.44 -3.11 -2.16
C GLY A 87 3.10 -2.30 -3.28
N SER A 88 2.83 -2.63 -4.54
CA SER A 88 3.37 -1.90 -5.70
C SER A 88 2.77 -0.50 -5.85
N GLU A 89 1.47 -0.34 -5.55
CA GLU A 89 0.83 0.97 -5.56
C GLU A 89 1.37 1.88 -4.46
N ALA A 90 1.49 1.35 -3.23
CA ALA A 90 2.10 2.05 -2.11
C ALA A 90 3.55 2.46 -2.42
N ALA A 91 4.36 1.55 -2.99
CA ALA A 91 5.73 1.83 -3.41
C ALA A 91 5.82 2.99 -4.40
N ARG A 92 4.94 3.04 -5.41
CA ARG A 92 4.89 4.15 -6.38
C ARG A 92 4.53 5.48 -5.71
N SER A 93 3.60 5.47 -4.76
CA SER A 93 3.18 6.66 -4.02
C SER A 93 4.34 7.22 -3.18
N THR A 94 4.99 6.36 -2.40
CA THR A 94 6.06 6.79 -1.48
C THR A 94 7.38 7.10 -2.16
N CYS A 95 7.76 6.38 -3.22
CA CYS A 95 8.94 6.73 -4.00
C CYS A 95 8.79 8.11 -4.67
N ARG A 96 7.59 8.49 -5.15
CA ARG A 96 7.36 9.86 -5.63
C ARG A 96 7.58 10.87 -4.51
N LEU A 97 7.02 10.61 -3.34
CA LEU A 97 7.12 11.51 -2.20
C LEU A 97 8.59 11.75 -1.81
N VAL A 98 9.34 10.68 -1.55
CA VAL A 98 10.73 10.75 -1.07
C VAL A 98 11.67 11.36 -2.13
N LEU A 99 11.49 11.01 -3.41
CA LEU A 99 12.34 11.57 -4.48
C LEU A 99 12.01 13.04 -4.80
N SER A 100 10.78 13.48 -4.57
CA SER A 100 10.39 14.89 -4.73
C SER A 100 10.95 15.79 -3.62
N SER A 101 11.12 15.27 -2.40
CA SER A 101 11.57 16.06 -1.25
C SER A 101 13.02 16.55 -1.33
N SER A 102 13.88 15.91 -2.14
CA SER A 102 15.28 16.35 -2.33
C SER A 102 15.43 17.61 -3.20
N GLN A 103 14.36 18.03 -3.89
CA GLN A 103 14.40 19.20 -4.77
C GLN A 103 14.22 20.53 -4.05
N ASN A 104 13.67 20.51 -2.84
CA ASN A 104 13.37 21.73 -2.08
C ASN A 104 14.55 22.24 -1.24
N SER A 105 15.77 21.71 -1.42
CA SER A 105 16.96 22.09 -0.64
C SER A 105 17.99 22.90 -1.42
N SER A 106 17.57 23.66 -2.44
CA SER A 106 18.44 24.55 -3.22
C SER A 106 17.81 25.93 -3.39
N TYR A 107 17.94 26.78 -2.36
CA TYR A 107 17.80 28.24 -2.45
C TYR A 107 18.78 28.91 -1.48
#